data_AF-A6E8T3-F1
#
_entry.id   AF-A6E8T3-F1
#
_cell.length_a   1.000
_cell.length_b   1.000
_cell.length_c   1.000
_cell.angle_alpha   90.00
_cell.angle_beta   90.00
_cell.angle_gamma   90.00
#
_symmetry.space_group_name_H-M   'P 1'
#
loop_
_entity.id
_entity.type
_entity.pdbx_description
1 polymer ?
#
loop_
_entity_poly.entity_id
_entity_poly.type
_entity_poly.pdbx_seq_one_letter_code
_entity_poly.pdbx_strand_id
1 'polypeptide(L)'
;MFAGADFEKMLIGEQEWTFIPQILIRTLVMYLVILLSLRTLGKRGVKQLSVFELVVIIGLGSAAGDPMFYSEVGLLSSILVFLVVVIAYRLTAYLVNKNKKIEILLEGSCTCLIQHGRFAIHNFEKENLAQDEFFSELRLKSIAHLGQVELAIIETSGSISVFYYPDKEVKYGLPILPELFCQKMVNIERKDFYSCSFCGHTELIATTGQHYCPVCTKKEWVKSIQTLRMS
;
A
#
# COMPACT_ATOMS: atom_id res chain seq x y z
N MET A 1 49.25 5.05 26.39
CA MET A 1 48.42 5.23 27.61
C MET A 1 47.08 5.90 27.24
N PHE A 2 46.35 5.36 26.26
CA PHE A 2 45.11 5.95 25.71
C PHE A 2 44.03 4.90 25.34
N ALA A 3 44.19 3.63 25.75
CA ALA A 3 43.31 2.56 25.26
C ALA A 3 42.41 1.91 26.33
N GLY A 4 42.75 2.02 27.62
CA GLY A 4 41.98 1.36 28.69
C GLY A 4 40.77 2.17 29.16
N ALA A 5 41.01 3.42 29.56
CA ALA A 5 39.99 4.27 30.17
C ALA A 5 38.94 4.80 29.17
N ASP A 6 39.33 5.01 27.90
CA ASP A 6 38.38 5.42 26.85
C ASP A 6 37.52 4.25 26.37
N PHE A 7 38.06 3.03 26.30
CA PHE A 7 37.29 1.86 25.86
C PHE A 7 36.27 1.43 26.92
N GLU A 8 36.63 1.52 28.20
CA GLU A 8 35.73 1.22 29.30
C GLU A 8 34.59 2.25 29.40
N LYS A 9 34.89 3.55 29.26
CA LYS A 9 33.86 4.60 29.14
C LYS A 9 33.01 4.48 27.88
N MET A 10 33.60 4.05 26.76
CA MET A 10 32.89 3.81 25.51
C MET A 10 31.98 2.58 25.59
N LEU A 11 32.37 1.53 26.32
CA LEU A 11 31.60 0.30 26.46
C LEU A 11 30.52 0.38 27.55
N ILE A 12 30.77 1.10 28.65
CA ILE A 12 29.94 1.05 29.86
C ILE A 12 29.16 2.37 30.04
N GLY A 13 29.61 3.45 29.41
CA GLY A 13 29.03 4.77 29.61
C GLY A 13 29.28 5.31 31.02
N GLU A 14 28.48 6.29 31.43
CA GLU A 14 28.57 6.92 32.77
C GLU A 14 27.71 6.19 33.83
N GLN A 15 27.09 5.06 33.49
CA GLN A 15 26.16 4.34 34.36
C GLN A 15 26.87 3.36 35.28
N GLU A 16 26.35 3.21 36.50
CA GLU A 16 26.87 2.26 37.48
C GLU A 16 26.71 0.80 37.01
N TRP A 17 27.70 -0.05 37.32
CA TRP A 17 27.67 -1.49 37.01
C TRP A 17 26.44 -2.23 37.56
N THR A 18 25.83 -1.69 38.61
CA THR A 18 24.59 -2.17 39.24
C THR A 18 23.36 -2.03 38.34
N PHE A 19 23.44 -1.18 37.31
CA PHE A 19 22.35 -0.93 36.40
C PHE A 19 22.20 -2.01 35.32
N ILE A 20 23.29 -2.72 34.96
CA ILE A 20 23.27 -3.75 33.91
C ILE A 20 22.29 -4.90 34.24
N PRO A 21 22.31 -5.50 35.46
CA PRO A 21 21.31 -6.51 35.83
C PRO A 21 19.88 -5.96 35.86
N GLN A 22 19.71 -4.68 36.23
CA GLN A 22 18.40 -4.03 36.23
C GLN A 22 17.86 -3.89 34.81
N ILE A 23 18.70 -3.49 33.84
CA ILE A 23 18.34 -3.47 32.42
C ILE A 23 17.89 -4.86 31.98
N LEU A 24 18.65 -5.92 32.31
CA LEU A 24 18.28 -7.30 31.91
C LEU A 24 16.87 -7.68 32.38
N ILE A 25 16.54 -7.40 33.64
CA ILE A 25 15.21 -7.68 34.20
C ILE A 25 14.14 -6.78 33.56
N ARG A 26 14.40 -5.47 33.43
CA ARG A 26 13.49 -4.51 32.78
C ARG A 26 13.18 -4.91 31.35
N THR A 27 14.19 -5.26 30.56
CA THR A 27 14.06 -5.73 29.18
C THR A 27 13.26 -7.02 29.11
N LEU A 28 13.51 -8.00 29.99
CA LEU A 28 12.73 -9.24 30.00
C LEU A 28 11.25 -8.99 30.32
N VAL A 29 10.97 -8.17 31.32
CA VAL A 29 9.59 -7.79 31.69
C VAL A 29 8.90 -7.07 30.53
N MET A 30 9.54 -6.05 29.96
CA MET A 30 8.95 -5.28 28.86
C MET A 30 8.81 -6.10 27.59
N TYR A 31 9.72 -7.05 27.31
CA TYR A 31 9.57 -8.01 26.22
C TYR A 31 8.29 -8.85 26.38
N LEU A 32 8.02 -9.37 27.58
CA LEU A 32 6.78 -10.10 27.86
C LEU A 32 5.55 -9.20 27.70
N VAL A 33 5.62 -7.94 28.14
CA VAL A 33 4.53 -6.96 27.97
C VAL A 33 4.25 -6.71 26.48
N ILE A 34 5.29 -6.46 25.67
CA ILE A 34 5.14 -6.27 24.21
C ILE A 34 4.53 -7.51 23.57
N LEU A 35 5.03 -8.71 23.89
CA LEU A 35 4.49 -9.95 23.36
C LEU A 35 3.02 -10.14 23.70
N LEU A 36 2.64 -9.89 24.96
CA LEU A 36 1.25 -9.96 25.40
C LEU A 36 0.39 -8.94 24.64
N SER A 37 0.83 -7.68 24.55
CA SER A 37 0.14 -6.63 23.81
C SER A 37 -0.05 -7.03 22.34
N LEU A 38 1.01 -7.41 21.63
CA LEU A 38 0.93 -7.84 20.23
C LEU A 38 0.03 -9.07 20.04
N ARG A 39 0.05 -10.02 20.98
CA ARG A 39 -0.86 -11.19 20.93
C ARG A 39 -2.32 -10.78 21.03
N THR A 40 -2.64 -9.68 21.74
CA THR A 40 -4.02 -9.17 21.80
C THR A 40 -4.50 -8.51 20.51
N LEU A 41 -3.58 -8.04 19.65
CA LEU A 41 -3.92 -7.48 18.33
C LEU A 41 -4.43 -8.56 17.35
N GLY A 42 -4.15 -9.84 17.61
CA GLY A 42 -4.71 -10.98 16.86
C GLY A 42 -3.67 -11.75 16.06
N LYS A 43 -4.14 -12.65 15.17
CA LYS A 43 -3.30 -13.55 14.35
C LYS A 43 -3.20 -13.11 12.89
N ARG A 44 -3.04 -11.81 12.62
CA ARG A 44 -2.88 -11.29 11.25
C ARG A 44 -1.41 -11.37 10.84
N GLY A 45 -1.14 -11.89 9.64
CA GLY A 45 0.22 -11.90 9.10
C GLY A 45 0.71 -10.46 8.81
N VAL A 46 2.02 -10.23 8.75
CA VAL A 46 2.61 -8.89 8.55
C VAL A 46 2.06 -8.18 7.31
N LYS A 47 1.77 -8.92 6.22
CA LYS A 47 1.19 -8.37 4.97
C LYS A 47 -0.31 -8.04 5.04
N GLN A 48 -0.98 -8.40 6.13
CA GLN A 48 -2.42 -8.21 6.33
C GLN A 48 -2.73 -7.17 7.41
N LEU A 49 -1.69 -6.54 7.97
CA LEU A 49 -1.87 -5.47 8.95
C LEU A 49 -2.38 -4.21 8.25
N SER A 50 -3.36 -3.55 8.85
CA SER A 50 -3.78 -2.23 8.37
C SER A 50 -2.69 -1.21 8.65
N VAL A 51 -2.69 -0.09 7.90
CA VAL A 51 -1.76 1.02 8.14
C VAL A 51 -1.88 1.53 9.59
N PHE A 52 -3.10 1.56 10.13
CA PHE A 52 -3.36 1.91 11.52
C PHE A 52 -2.69 0.94 12.51
N GLU A 53 -2.80 -0.37 12.28
CA GLU A 53 -2.13 -1.38 13.11
C GLU A 53 -0.61 -1.23 13.08
N LEU A 54 -0.04 -0.94 11.91
CA LEU A 54 1.39 -0.69 11.75
C LEU A 54 1.86 0.51 12.60
N VAL A 55 1.12 1.61 12.59
CA VAL A 55 1.43 2.80 13.40
C VAL A 55 1.41 2.48 14.90
N VAL A 56 0.42 1.71 15.36
CA VAL A 56 0.34 1.29 16.77
C VAL A 56 1.53 0.42 17.17
N ILE A 57 1.91 -0.54 16.33
CA ILE A 57 3.06 -1.43 16.61
C ILE A 57 4.37 -0.65 16.68
N ILE A 58 4.60 0.25 15.72
CA ILE A 58 5.80 1.10 15.70
C ILE A 58 5.84 2.02 16.93
N GLY A 59 4.69 2.64 17.27
CA GLY A 59 4.57 3.50 18.45
C GLY A 59 4.83 2.75 19.76
N LEU A 60 4.27 1.55 19.92
CA LEU A 60 4.53 0.69 21.07
C LEU A 60 6.00 0.25 21.14
N GLY A 61 6.61 -0.09 20.01
CA GLY A 61 8.04 -0.43 19.96
C GLY A 61 8.93 0.71 20.44
N SER A 62 8.62 1.95 20.03
CA SER A 62 9.31 3.15 20.49
C SER A 62 9.13 3.37 22.01
N ALA A 63 7.88 3.35 22.49
CA ALA A 63 7.56 3.55 23.90
C ALA A 63 8.07 2.43 24.82
N ALA A 64 8.35 1.23 24.28
CA ALA A 64 8.94 0.13 25.04
C ALA A 64 10.40 0.39 25.43
N GLY A 65 11.15 1.14 24.60
CA GLY A 65 12.56 1.38 24.81
C GLY A 65 12.84 2.20 26.07
N ASP A 66 12.01 3.21 26.31
CA ASP A 66 12.18 4.15 27.43
C ASP A 66 12.38 3.46 28.80
N PRO A 67 11.47 2.58 29.28
CA PRO A 67 11.63 1.88 30.56
C PRO A 67 12.74 0.83 30.59
N MET A 68 13.24 0.40 29.41
CA MET A 68 14.35 -0.55 29.32
C MET A 68 15.69 0.14 29.53
N PHE A 69 15.88 1.33 28.96
CA PHE A 69 17.15 2.05 28.97
C PHE A 69 17.26 3.09 30.09
N TYR A 70 16.17 3.77 30.44
CA TYR A 70 16.21 4.90 31.37
C TYR A 70 15.75 4.49 32.76
N SER A 71 16.64 4.70 33.74
CA SER A 71 16.39 4.38 35.15
C SER A 71 15.22 5.15 35.73
N GLU A 72 15.05 6.40 35.31
CA GLU A 72 14.02 7.33 35.75
C GLU A 72 12.61 6.92 35.30
N VAL A 73 12.48 6.08 34.27
CA VAL A 73 11.20 5.62 33.76
C VAL A 73 10.78 4.34 34.48
N GLY A 74 9.77 4.44 35.35
CA GLY A 74 9.25 3.30 36.10
C GLY A 74 8.58 2.25 35.20
N LEU A 75 8.82 0.97 35.47
CA LEU A 75 8.16 -0.14 34.75
C LEU A 75 6.63 -0.09 34.90
N LEU A 76 6.12 0.26 36.07
CA LEU A 76 4.68 0.34 36.34
C LEU A 76 3.98 1.39 35.47
N SER A 77 4.58 2.57 35.33
CA SER A 77 4.05 3.62 34.45
C SER A 77 4.03 3.16 33.00
N SER A 78 5.06 2.48 32.52
CA SER A 78 5.09 1.98 31.15
C SER A 78 4.10 0.84 30.93
N ILE A 79 3.95 -0.09 31.88
CA ILE A 79 2.91 -1.13 31.82
C ILE A 79 1.52 -0.50 31.75
N LEU A 80 1.25 0.56 32.51
CA LEU A 80 -0.01 1.29 32.46
C LEU A 80 -0.24 1.94 31.08
N VAL A 81 0.80 2.58 30.50
CA VAL A 81 0.72 3.14 29.14
C VAL A 81 0.38 2.04 28.12
N PHE A 82 1.07 0.90 28.17
CA PHE A 82 0.79 -0.22 27.28
C PHE A 82 -0.64 -0.76 27.44
N LEU A 83 -1.12 -0.87 28.68
CA LEU A 83 -2.49 -1.29 28.97
C LEU A 83 -3.50 -0.33 28.36
N VAL A 84 -3.30 0.98 28.52
CA VAL A 84 -4.16 2.02 27.95
C VAL A 84 -4.16 1.95 26.43
N VAL A 85 -3.00 1.82 25.80
CA VAL A 85 -2.89 1.70 24.34
C VAL A 85 -3.60 0.44 23.82
N VAL A 86 -3.44 -0.70 24.49
CA VAL A 86 -4.14 -1.94 24.13
C VAL A 86 -5.66 -1.80 24.26
N ILE A 87 -6.13 -1.19 25.35
CA ILE A 87 -7.57 -0.92 25.54
C ILE A 87 -8.09 0.04 24.47
N ALA A 88 -7.35 1.11 24.18
CA ALA A 88 -7.70 2.07 23.14
C ALA A 88 -7.75 1.41 21.76
N TYR A 89 -6.76 0.58 21.41
CA TYR A 89 -6.77 -0.21 20.19
C TYR A 89 -8.01 -1.11 20.10
N ARG A 90 -8.34 -1.83 21.17
CA ARG A 90 -9.54 -2.70 21.21
C ARG A 90 -10.82 -1.90 21.02
N LEU A 91 -10.93 -0.74 21.67
CA LEU A 91 -12.08 0.14 21.54
C LEU A 91 -12.18 0.66 20.10
N THR A 92 -11.09 1.12 19.51
CA THR A 92 -11.04 1.58 18.12
C THR A 92 -11.45 0.46 17.16
N ALA A 93 -10.91 -0.75 17.32
CA ALA A 93 -11.27 -1.90 16.49
C ALA A 93 -12.76 -2.27 16.61
N TYR A 94 -13.32 -2.19 17.82
CA TYR A 94 -14.76 -2.37 18.03
C TYR A 94 -15.60 -1.28 17.34
N LEU A 95 -15.16 -0.01 17.42
CA LEU A 95 -15.84 1.11 16.78
C LEU A 95 -15.78 1.04 15.25
N VAL A 96 -14.63 0.64 14.69
CA VAL A 96 -14.44 0.37 13.25
C VAL A 96 -15.45 -0.68 12.78
N ASN A 97 -15.52 -1.83 13.45
CA ASN A 97 -16.45 -2.91 13.09
C ASN A 97 -17.93 -2.51 13.18
N LYS A 98 -18.28 -1.54 14.06
CA LYS A 98 -19.67 -1.11 14.26
C LYS A 98 -20.08 0.01 13.30
N ASN A 99 -19.16 0.86 12.85
CA ASN A 99 -19.49 2.07 12.12
C ASN A 99 -18.65 2.20 10.85
N LYS A 100 -19.32 2.05 9.70
CA LYS A 100 -18.70 2.17 8.38
C LYS A 100 -17.98 3.49 8.14
N LYS A 101 -18.44 4.60 8.76
CA LYS A 101 -17.75 5.89 8.65
C LYS A 101 -16.40 5.89 9.37
N ILE A 102 -16.31 5.21 10.52
CA ILE A 102 -15.07 5.09 11.30
C ILE A 102 -14.11 4.14 10.58
N GLU A 103 -14.62 3.05 10.01
CA GLU A 103 -13.85 2.15 9.15
C GLU A 103 -13.23 2.92 7.97
N ILE A 104 -14.04 3.66 7.20
CA ILE A 104 -13.54 4.44 6.06
C ILE A 104 -12.55 5.53 6.51
N LEU A 105 -12.74 6.13 7.69
CA LEU A 105 -11.83 7.16 8.21
C LEU A 105 -10.47 6.59 8.65
N LEU A 106 -10.44 5.40 9.25
CA LEU A 106 -9.24 4.82 9.87
C LEU A 106 -8.52 3.82 8.98
N GLU A 107 -9.26 3.00 8.24
CA GLU A 107 -8.73 1.95 7.37
C GLU A 107 -8.85 2.32 5.88
N GLY A 108 -9.68 3.31 5.52
CA GLY A 108 -9.95 3.65 4.12
C GLY A 108 -11.06 2.80 3.50
N SER A 109 -11.22 2.91 2.19
CA SER A 109 -12.17 2.10 1.42
C SER A 109 -11.50 1.49 0.21
N CYS A 110 -11.84 0.25 -0.12
CA CYS A 110 -11.42 -0.32 -1.39
C CYS A 110 -12.15 0.38 -2.54
N THR A 111 -11.40 0.73 -3.59
CA THR A 111 -11.92 1.51 -4.71
C THR A 111 -11.66 0.78 -6.03
N CYS A 112 -12.69 0.67 -6.87
CA CYS A 112 -12.55 0.11 -8.22
C CYS A 112 -11.87 1.13 -9.15
N LEU A 113 -10.70 0.78 -9.69
CA LEU A 113 -9.90 1.62 -10.59
C LEU A 113 -10.08 1.25 -12.06
N ILE A 114 -10.21 -0.05 -12.38
CA ILE A 114 -10.52 -0.53 -13.73
C ILE A 114 -11.83 -1.31 -13.68
N GLN A 115 -12.72 -1.00 -14.62
CA GLN A 115 -13.91 -1.80 -14.89
C GLN A 115 -14.04 -2.07 -16.39
N HIS A 116 -14.13 -3.35 -16.74
CA HIS A 116 -14.25 -3.84 -18.11
C HIS A 116 -13.14 -3.31 -19.04
N GLY A 117 -11.89 -3.37 -18.59
CA GLY A 117 -10.71 -2.96 -19.35
C GLY A 117 -10.54 -1.44 -19.55
N ARG A 118 -11.26 -0.62 -18.79
CA ARG A 118 -11.18 0.85 -18.85
C ARG A 118 -11.09 1.46 -17.45
N PHE A 119 -10.48 2.64 -17.35
CA PHE A 119 -10.40 3.37 -16.09
C PHE A 119 -11.78 3.85 -15.64
N ALA A 120 -12.09 3.61 -14.37
CA ALA A 120 -13.18 4.28 -13.68
C ALA A 120 -12.71 5.70 -13.30
N ILE A 121 -12.76 6.64 -14.25
CA ILE A 121 -12.13 7.99 -14.17
C ILE A 121 -12.42 8.68 -12.83
N HIS A 122 -13.68 8.71 -12.41
CA HIS A 122 -14.08 9.39 -11.18
C HIS A 122 -13.46 8.80 -9.91
N ASN A 123 -13.15 7.50 -9.94
CA ASN A 123 -12.49 6.81 -8.84
C ASN A 123 -10.97 6.97 -8.94
N PHE A 124 -10.41 6.87 -10.15
CA PHE A 124 -8.98 7.03 -10.38
C PHE A 124 -8.47 8.42 -9.98
N GLU A 125 -9.22 9.48 -10.29
CA GLU A 125 -8.90 10.85 -9.89
C GLU A 125 -8.95 11.07 -8.36
N LYS A 126 -9.74 10.28 -7.63
CA LYS A 126 -9.85 10.39 -6.16
C LYS A 126 -8.70 9.75 -5.41
N GLU A 127 -8.07 8.73 -6.00
CA GLU A 127 -7.08 7.89 -5.30
C GLU A 127 -5.65 8.48 -5.31
N ASN A 128 -5.44 9.72 -5.78
CA ASN A 128 -4.12 10.39 -5.86
C ASN A 128 -2.98 9.52 -6.44
N LEU A 129 -3.33 8.51 -7.25
CA LEU A 129 -2.40 7.55 -7.81
C LEU A 129 -1.96 7.99 -9.20
N ALA A 130 -0.65 8.07 -9.43
CA ALA A 130 -0.13 8.39 -10.76
C ALA A 130 -0.42 7.24 -11.74
N GLN A 131 -0.81 7.57 -12.98
CA GLN A 131 -1.08 6.57 -14.02
C GLN A 131 0.12 5.64 -14.26
N ASP A 132 1.33 6.18 -14.26
CA ASP A 132 2.56 5.43 -14.47
C ASP A 132 2.86 4.45 -13.32
N GLU A 133 2.55 4.84 -12.08
CA GLU A 133 2.68 3.99 -10.89
C GLU A 133 1.67 2.84 -10.97
N PHE A 134 0.42 3.14 -11.29
CA PHE A 134 -0.61 2.12 -11.48
C PHE A 134 -0.24 1.14 -12.61
N PHE A 135 0.24 1.64 -13.75
CA PHE A 135 0.74 0.77 -14.82
C PHE A 135 1.94 -0.07 -14.39
N SER A 136 2.81 0.44 -13.52
CA SER A 136 3.90 -0.34 -12.95
C SER A 136 3.40 -1.53 -12.15
N GLU A 137 2.42 -1.31 -11.28
CA GLU A 137 1.80 -2.37 -10.48
C GLU A 137 1.10 -3.43 -11.35
N LEU A 138 0.43 -3.01 -12.42
CA LEU A 138 -0.15 -3.95 -13.38
C LEU A 138 0.93 -4.76 -14.12
N ARG A 139 2.04 -4.13 -14.52
CA ARG A 139 3.17 -4.83 -15.17
C ARG A 139 3.82 -5.85 -14.24
N LEU A 140 3.95 -5.55 -12.94
CA LEU A 140 4.44 -6.51 -11.94
C LEU A 140 3.54 -7.76 -11.82
N LYS A 141 2.28 -7.66 -12.27
CA LYS A 141 1.32 -8.77 -12.37
C LYS A 141 1.24 -9.38 -13.77
N SER A 142 2.27 -9.17 -14.60
CA SER A 142 2.37 -9.66 -15.98
C SER A 142 1.27 -9.17 -16.93
N ILE A 143 0.70 -7.98 -16.69
CA ILE A 143 -0.31 -7.36 -17.57
C ILE A 143 0.40 -6.50 -18.61
N ALA A 144 0.06 -6.69 -19.88
CA ALA A 144 0.62 -5.93 -21.00
C ALA A 144 -0.33 -4.83 -21.51
N HIS A 145 -1.65 -5.01 -21.34
CA HIS A 145 -2.65 -4.03 -21.73
C HIS A 145 -3.95 -4.18 -20.92
N LEU A 146 -4.74 -3.10 -20.86
CA LEU A 146 -5.97 -3.06 -20.07
C LEU A 146 -7.06 -4.02 -20.56
N GLY A 147 -7.00 -4.47 -21.82
CA GLY A 147 -7.93 -5.44 -22.39
C GLY A 147 -7.84 -6.85 -21.80
N GLN A 148 -6.82 -7.11 -20.98
CA GLN A 148 -6.67 -8.35 -20.20
C GLN A 148 -7.36 -8.26 -18.83
N VAL A 149 -7.75 -7.06 -18.39
CA VAL A 149 -8.25 -6.78 -17.04
C VAL A 149 -9.75 -6.58 -17.07
N GLU A 150 -10.48 -7.44 -16.37
CA GLU A 150 -11.91 -7.27 -16.18
C GLU A 150 -12.19 -6.28 -15.06
N LEU A 151 -11.49 -6.41 -13.93
CA LEU A 151 -11.68 -5.59 -12.74
C LEU A 151 -10.33 -5.36 -12.05
N ALA A 152 -10.03 -4.13 -11.65
CA ALA A 152 -8.92 -3.84 -10.76
C ALA A 152 -9.39 -2.97 -9.60
N ILE A 153 -9.03 -3.37 -8.38
CA ILE A 153 -9.44 -2.75 -7.13
C ILE A 153 -8.17 -2.37 -6.36
N ILE A 154 -8.09 -1.12 -5.89
CA ILE A 154 -7.12 -0.75 -4.86
C ILE A 154 -7.70 -1.10 -3.50
N GLU A 155 -6.98 -1.92 -2.75
CA GLU A 155 -7.34 -2.33 -1.40
C GLU A 155 -6.93 -1.26 -0.38
N THR A 156 -7.47 -1.33 0.84
CA THR A 156 -7.11 -0.44 1.95
C THR A 156 -5.63 -0.51 2.34
N SER A 157 -4.94 -1.60 2.00
CA SER A 157 -3.50 -1.75 2.16
C SER A 157 -2.67 -1.00 1.11
N GLY A 158 -3.31 -0.40 0.10
CA GLY A 158 -2.66 0.16 -1.09
C GLY A 158 -2.28 -0.89 -2.14
N SER A 159 -2.48 -2.18 -1.85
CA SER A 159 -2.25 -3.24 -2.84
C SER A 159 -3.34 -3.26 -3.90
N ILE A 160 -3.00 -3.66 -5.13
CA ILE A 160 -3.98 -3.79 -6.21
C ILE A 160 -4.38 -5.26 -6.38
N SER A 161 -5.67 -5.53 -6.30
CA SER A 161 -6.31 -6.78 -6.67
C SER A 161 -6.76 -6.71 -8.13
N VAL A 162 -6.49 -7.75 -8.91
CA VAL A 162 -6.82 -7.79 -10.35
C VAL A 162 -7.58 -9.09 -10.68
N PHE A 163 -8.71 -8.93 -11.36
CA PHE A 163 -9.46 -10.01 -11.99
C PHE A 163 -9.30 -9.91 -13.49
N TYR A 164 -8.91 -11.02 -14.11
CA TYR A 164 -8.55 -11.09 -15.52
C TYR A 164 -9.71 -11.62 -16.35
N TYR A 165 -9.81 -11.17 -17.59
CA TYR A 165 -10.62 -11.88 -18.57
C TYR A 165 -10.03 -13.29 -18.81
N PRO A 166 -10.88 -14.31 -19.04
CA PRO A 166 -10.43 -15.56 -19.63
C PRO A 166 -9.73 -15.32 -20.96
N ASP A 167 -8.74 -16.14 -21.33
CA ASP A 167 -7.94 -15.93 -22.55
C ASP A 167 -8.78 -15.78 -23.83
N LYS A 168 -9.92 -16.49 -23.91
CA LYS A 168 -10.86 -16.43 -25.04
C LYS A 168 -11.64 -15.11 -25.12
N GLU A 169 -11.71 -14.37 -24.02
CA GLU A 169 -12.48 -13.14 -23.87
C GLU A 169 -11.58 -11.90 -23.78
N VAL A 170 -10.26 -12.06 -23.89
CA VAL A 170 -9.30 -10.94 -23.92
C VAL A 170 -9.66 -10.00 -25.07
N LYS A 171 -9.79 -8.71 -24.75
CA LYS A 171 -10.21 -7.66 -25.69
C LYS A 171 -9.01 -6.85 -26.14
N TYR A 172 -9.18 -6.10 -27.23
CA TYR A 172 -8.27 -5.00 -27.52
C TYR A 172 -8.30 -4.01 -26.36
N GLY A 173 -7.13 -3.55 -25.94
CA GLY A 173 -7.04 -2.55 -24.88
C GLY A 173 -5.78 -1.72 -24.95
N LEU A 174 -5.73 -0.72 -24.06
CA LEU A 174 -4.62 0.23 -23.96
C LEU A 174 -3.33 -0.50 -23.57
N PRO A 175 -2.29 -0.51 -24.40
CA PRO A 175 -0.99 -1.05 -24.00
C PRO A 175 -0.40 -0.20 -22.87
N ILE A 176 0.13 -0.86 -21.84
CA ILE A 176 0.72 -0.21 -20.66
C ILE A 176 2.25 -0.38 -20.61
N LEU A 177 2.82 -1.07 -21.61
CA LEU A 177 4.26 -1.18 -21.77
C LEU A 177 4.81 0.16 -22.29
N PRO A 178 5.88 0.73 -21.67
CA PRO A 178 6.37 2.06 -22.01
C PRO A 178 6.65 2.27 -23.51
N GLU A 179 7.25 1.29 -24.17
CA GLU A 179 7.59 1.36 -25.60
C GLU A 179 6.34 1.58 -26.49
N LEU A 180 5.22 0.93 -26.16
CA LEU A 180 3.98 1.03 -26.91
C LEU A 180 3.15 2.24 -26.45
N PHE A 181 3.07 2.50 -25.15
CA PHE A 181 2.29 3.60 -24.59
C PHE A 181 2.83 4.97 -25.03
N CYS A 182 4.16 5.13 -25.14
CA CYS A 182 4.78 6.36 -25.60
C CYS A 182 4.54 6.68 -27.08
N GLN A 183 4.06 5.72 -27.89
CA GLN A 183 3.68 5.92 -29.30
C GLN A 183 2.29 6.58 -29.43
N LYS A 184 1.91 7.40 -28.45
CA LYS A 184 0.64 8.12 -28.46
C LYS A 184 0.61 9.15 -29.59
N MET A 185 -0.55 9.24 -30.24
CA MET A 185 -0.78 10.11 -31.38
C MET A 185 -2.10 10.85 -31.24
N VAL A 186 -2.15 12.05 -31.83
CA VAL A 186 -3.38 12.86 -31.89
C VAL A 186 -4.07 12.70 -33.25
N ASN A 187 -3.30 12.49 -34.31
CA ASN A 187 -3.81 12.27 -35.66
C ASN A 187 -3.68 10.78 -36.00
N ILE A 188 -4.77 10.15 -36.40
CA ILE A 188 -4.79 8.74 -36.80
C ILE A 188 -4.58 8.62 -38.31
N GLU A 189 -3.69 7.72 -38.71
CA GLU A 189 -3.27 7.54 -40.10
C GLU A 189 -3.87 6.29 -40.77
N ARG A 190 -4.18 5.27 -39.98
CA ARG A 190 -4.62 3.95 -40.49
C ARG A 190 -5.82 3.46 -39.71
N LYS A 191 -6.67 2.69 -40.40
CA LYS A 191 -7.80 2.01 -39.76
C LYS A 191 -7.29 0.88 -38.87
N ASP A 192 -7.52 0.99 -37.56
CA ASP A 192 -7.14 -0.02 -36.57
C ASP A 192 -7.91 0.20 -35.26
N PHE A 193 -7.70 -0.67 -34.27
CA PHE A 193 -8.17 -0.44 -32.91
C PHE A 193 -7.23 0.53 -32.19
N TYR A 194 -7.83 1.55 -31.57
CA TYR A 194 -7.12 2.54 -30.77
C TYR A 194 -7.74 2.67 -29.40
N SER A 195 -6.89 2.89 -28.41
CA SER A 195 -7.27 3.12 -27.03
C SER A 195 -6.91 4.53 -26.61
N CYS A 196 -7.83 5.22 -25.95
CA CYS A 196 -7.56 6.52 -25.37
C CYS A 196 -6.47 6.39 -24.29
N SER A 197 -5.43 7.22 -24.36
CA SER A 197 -4.30 7.20 -23.42
C SER A 197 -4.72 7.50 -21.97
N PHE A 198 -5.81 8.25 -21.79
CA PHE A 198 -6.30 8.68 -20.48
C PHE A 198 -7.26 7.67 -19.84
N CYS A 199 -8.39 7.38 -20.48
CA CYS A 199 -9.44 6.53 -19.88
C CYS A 199 -9.39 5.05 -20.30
N GLY A 200 -8.53 4.69 -21.26
CA GLY A 200 -8.44 3.31 -21.77
C GLY A 200 -9.60 2.87 -22.67
N HIS A 201 -10.56 3.76 -22.99
CA HIS A 201 -11.63 3.45 -23.93
C HIS A 201 -11.05 3.02 -25.28
N THR A 202 -11.49 1.86 -25.78
CA THR A 202 -10.98 1.26 -27.00
C THR A 202 -12.06 1.14 -28.04
N GLU A 203 -11.78 1.61 -29.25
CA GLU A 203 -12.69 1.55 -30.39
C GLU A 203 -11.95 1.37 -31.72
N LEU A 204 -12.67 0.90 -32.74
CA LEU A 204 -12.16 0.80 -34.11
C LEU A 204 -12.30 2.16 -34.79
N ILE A 205 -11.18 2.84 -35.05
CA ILE A 205 -11.19 4.15 -35.71
C ILE A 205 -10.91 3.95 -37.20
N ALA A 206 -11.90 4.26 -38.03
CA ALA A 206 -11.84 4.01 -39.48
C ALA A 206 -11.38 5.20 -40.31
N THR A 207 -11.53 6.43 -39.81
CA THR A 207 -11.20 7.65 -40.54
C THR A 207 -9.90 8.27 -40.06
N THR A 208 -9.15 8.82 -40.99
CA THR A 208 -7.91 9.55 -40.69
C THR A 208 -8.21 10.93 -40.13
N GLY A 209 -7.37 11.40 -39.21
CA GLY A 209 -7.49 12.74 -38.63
C GLY A 209 -7.57 12.73 -37.11
N GLN A 210 -8.11 13.81 -36.55
CA GLN A 210 -8.25 14.00 -35.10
C GLN A 210 -9.56 13.41 -34.60
N HIS A 211 -9.47 12.70 -33.47
CA HIS A 211 -10.59 12.03 -32.83
C HIS A 211 -10.64 12.38 -31.36
N TYR A 212 -11.85 12.62 -30.85
CA TYR A 212 -12.09 12.87 -29.44
C TYR A 212 -12.69 11.63 -28.81
N CYS A 213 -12.14 11.22 -27.67
CA CYS A 213 -12.65 10.07 -26.94
C CYS A 213 -14.10 10.32 -26.49
N PRO A 214 -15.05 9.41 -26.79
CA PRO A 214 -16.45 9.58 -26.42
C PRO A 214 -16.70 9.53 -24.90
N VAL A 215 -15.73 9.05 -24.11
CA VAL A 215 -15.85 8.89 -22.66
C VAL A 215 -15.23 10.07 -21.90
N CYS A 216 -14.03 10.51 -22.27
CA CYS A 216 -13.26 11.50 -21.51
C CYS A 216 -12.88 12.76 -22.30
N THR A 217 -13.32 12.87 -23.56
CA THR A 217 -13.10 14.01 -24.47
C THR A 217 -11.64 14.37 -24.73
N LYS A 218 -10.66 13.54 -24.33
CA LYS A 218 -9.25 13.68 -24.70
C LYS A 218 -9.01 13.22 -26.15
N LYS A 219 -7.92 13.72 -26.73
CA LYS A 219 -7.54 13.52 -28.14
C LYS A 219 -6.30 12.65 -28.34
N GLU A 220 -5.67 12.19 -27.26
CA GLU A 220 -4.50 11.33 -27.33
C GLU A 220 -4.91 9.86 -27.37
N TRP A 221 -4.41 9.15 -28.37
CA TRP A 221 -4.72 7.75 -28.65
C TRP A 221 -3.46 6.93 -28.79
N VAL A 222 -3.54 5.65 -28.44
CA VAL A 222 -2.48 4.66 -28.60
C VAL A 222 -3.05 3.48 -29.36
N LYS A 223 -2.28 2.90 -30.29
CA LYS A 223 -2.72 1.69 -31.00
C LYS A 223 -2.94 0.54 -30.00
N SER A 224 -4.13 -0.07 -30.04
CA SER A 224 -4.50 -1.14 -29.11
C SER A 224 -3.81 -2.46 -29.45
N ILE A 225 -3.62 -3.29 -28.42
CA ILE A 225 -3.14 -4.66 -28.58
C ILE A 225 -4.13 -5.65 -27.94
N GLN A 226 -4.07 -6.92 -28.37
CA GLN A 226 -4.88 -8.04 -27.88
C GLN A 226 -3.98 -9.25 -27.61
N THR A 227 -2.83 -9.03 -26.97
CA THR A 227 -1.92 -10.12 -26.63
C THR A 227 -2.45 -10.91 -25.44
N LEU A 228 -2.19 -12.22 -25.40
CA LEU A 228 -2.54 -13.02 -24.23
C LEU A 228 -1.55 -12.74 -23.09
N ARG A 229 -1.99 -12.99 -21.86
CA ARG A 229 -1.13 -12.86 -20.68
C ARG A 229 -0.09 -13.98 -20.71
N MET A 230 1.18 -13.62 -20.56
CA MET A 230 2.25 -14.62 -20.39
C MET A 230 2.31 -15.00 -18.91
N SER A 231 1.80 -16.19 -18.58
CA SER A 231 1.84 -16.79 -17.24
C SER A 231 3.17 -17.45 -16.94
#